data_AF-A0AA88DK15-F1
#
_entry.id   AF-A0AA88DK15-F1
#
_cell.length_a   1.000
_cell.length_b   1.000
_cell.length_c   1.000
_cell.angle_alpha   90.00
_cell.angle_beta   90.00
_cell.angle_gamma   90.00
#
_symmetry.space_group_name_H-M   'P 1'
#
loop_
_entity.id
_entity.type
_entity.pdbx_description
1 polymer ?
#
loop_
_entity_poly.entity_id
_entity_poly.type
_entity_poly.pdbx_seq_one_letter_code
_entity_poly.pdbx_strand_id
1 'polypeptide(L)'
;MADETNRTAFLEIQARMIEIAGKLKQVQNQMRNKEGEKKRAFLTLEELRQLSDDTNTYKSIVLDFGWFVKCVNSLGTSLGEREFQINQSSQHEIMQISQLFLVIHIKAAAACRFVLEPKSVLTNEQEQKFKDSETAISSLQSSKEYLEKQRAEVENNLRELLSQDPGLARQIMSMTVM
;
A
#
# COMPACT_ATOMS: atom_id res chain seq x y z
N MET A 1 43.09 -18.54 -7.93
CA MET A 1 41.78 -18.95 -7.37
C MET A 1 41.25 -17.96 -6.34
N ALA A 2 42.09 -17.31 -5.52
CA ALA A 2 41.66 -16.28 -4.58
C ALA A 2 40.98 -15.06 -5.25
N ASP A 3 41.51 -14.62 -6.39
CA ASP A 3 40.96 -13.45 -7.12
C ASP A 3 39.53 -13.66 -7.62
N GLU A 4 39.15 -14.88 -8.00
CA GLU A 4 37.79 -15.21 -8.46
C GLU A 4 36.80 -15.25 -7.28
N THR A 5 37.24 -15.74 -6.12
CA THR A 5 36.45 -15.71 -4.87
C THR A 5 36.19 -14.27 -4.43
N ASN A 6 37.19 -13.41 -4.47
CA ASN A 6 37.06 -11.99 -4.12
C ASN A 6 36.16 -11.24 -5.11
N ARG A 7 36.25 -11.55 -6.40
CA ARG A 7 35.38 -10.99 -7.44
C ARG A 7 33.91 -11.40 -7.24
N THR A 8 33.67 -12.66 -6.90
CA THR A 8 32.31 -13.15 -6.62
C THR A 8 31.73 -12.49 -5.36
N ALA A 9 32.50 -12.42 -4.28
CA ALA A 9 32.10 -11.74 -3.04
C ALA A 9 31.75 -10.26 -3.27
N PHE A 10 32.51 -9.57 -4.13
CA PHE A 10 32.21 -8.19 -4.51
C PHE A 10 30.85 -8.05 -5.22
N LEU A 11 30.56 -8.91 -6.21
CA LEU A 11 29.29 -8.87 -6.94
C LEU A 11 28.10 -9.16 -6.02
N GLU A 12 28.27 -10.08 -5.06
CA GLU A 12 27.25 -10.36 -4.05
C GLU A 12 27.00 -9.16 -3.12
N ILE A 13 28.05 -8.51 -2.65
CA ILE A 13 27.95 -7.30 -1.82
C ILE A 13 27.25 -6.18 -2.59
N GLN A 14 27.59 -5.98 -3.86
CA GLN A 14 26.92 -5.01 -4.72
C GLN A 14 25.43 -5.34 -4.91
N ALA A 15 25.09 -6.60 -5.17
CA ALA A 15 23.70 -7.03 -5.31
C ALA A 15 22.89 -6.77 -4.04
N ARG A 16 23.44 -7.09 -2.86
CA ARG A 16 22.81 -6.78 -1.56
C ARG A 16 22.62 -5.28 -1.37
N MET A 17 23.59 -4.45 -1.77
CA MET A 17 23.50 -3.00 -1.66
C MET A 17 22.36 -2.43 -2.52
N ILE A 18 22.19 -2.94 -3.75
CA ILE A 18 21.08 -2.58 -4.64
C ILE A 18 19.73 -2.99 -4.04
N GLU A 19 19.63 -4.21 -3.50
CA GLU A 19 18.40 -4.72 -2.89
C GLU A 19 17.97 -3.88 -1.68
N ILE A 20 18.91 -3.57 -0.77
CA ILE A 20 18.64 -2.75 0.42
C ILE A 20 18.22 -1.34 0.00
N ALA A 21 18.88 -0.75 -0.99
CA ALA A 21 18.50 0.57 -1.53
C ALA A 21 17.07 0.58 -2.10
N GLY A 22 16.69 -0.49 -2.82
CA GLY A 22 15.32 -0.68 -3.31
C GLY A 22 14.29 -0.75 -2.19
N LYS A 23 14.55 -1.57 -1.17
CA LYS A 23 13.69 -1.72 0.01
C LYS A 23 13.57 -0.41 0.80
N LEU A 24 14.67 0.33 0.99
CA LEU A 24 14.65 1.64 1.66
C LEU A 24 13.77 2.64 0.92
N LYS A 25 13.88 2.71 -0.41
CA LYS A 25 13.03 3.59 -1.23
C LYS A 25 11.56 3.22 -1.12
N GLN A 26 11.24 1.92 -1.08
CA GLN A 26 9.88 1.44 -0.89
C GLN A 26 9.32 1.85 0.48
N VAL A 27 10.06 1.59 1.56
CA VAL A 27 9.65 1.98 2.93
C VAL A 27 9.48 3.49 3.04
N GLN A 28 10.39 4.27 2.47
CA GLN A 28 10.31 5.74 2.48
C GLN A 28 9.06 6.26 1.76
N ASN A 29 8.70 5.66 0.62
CA ASN A 29 7.47 6.01 -0.08
C ASN A 29 6.21 5.64 0.73
N GLN A 30 6.20 4.46 1.36
CA GLN A 30 5.11 4.04 2.22
C GLN A 30 4.91 4.99 3.40
N MET A 31 6.01 5.40 4.06
CA MET A 31 5.97 6.39 5.13
C MET A 31 5.39 7.73 4.66
N ARG A 32 5.86 8.25 3.53
CA ARG A 32 5.35 9.51 2.95
C ARG A 32 3.84 9.44 2.68
N ASN A 33 3.35 8.31 2.18
CA ASN A 33 1.92 8.11 1.92
C ASN A 33 1.13 8.08 3.23
N LYS A 34 1.62 7.35 4.25
CA LYS A 34 0.98 7.27 5.57
C LYS A 34 1.01 8.59 6.32
N GLU A 35 2.06 9.40 6.18
CA GLU A 35 2.08 10.77 6.68
C GLU A 35 1.00 11.64 6.03
N GLY A 36 0.77 11.46 4.72
CA GLY A 36 -0.32 12.12 4.01
C GLY A 36 -1.70 11.69 4.50
N GLU A 37 -1.91 10.39 4.74
CA GLU A 37 -3.14 9.86 5.37
C GLU A 37 -3.34 10.43 6.77
N LYS A 38 -2.30 10.42 7.62
CA LYS A 38 -2.33 10.98 8.98
C LYS A 38 -2.68 12.46 8.98
N LYS A 39 -2.08 13.26 8.10
CA LYS A 39 -2.34 14.71 8.01
C LYS A 39 -3.77 15.01 7.57
N ARG A 40 -4.25 14.33 6.52
CA ARG A 40 -5.66 14.46 6.08
C ARG A 40 -6.60 14.10 7.22
N ALA A 41 -6.32 12.98 7.88
CA ALA A 41 -7.08 12.51 9.01
C ALA A 41 -7.15 13.55 10.15
N PHE A 42 -6.01 14.07 10.54
CA PHE A 42 -5.90 15.07 11.60
C PHE A 42 -6.65 16.36 11.27
N LEU A 43 -6.49 16.89 10.06
CA LEU A 43 -7.14 18.12 9.64
C LEU A 43 -8.67 17.97 9.63
N THR A 44 -9.19 16.86 9.09
CA THR A 44 -10.63 16.58 9.12
C THR A 44 -11.15 16.42 10.56
N LEU A 45 -10.38 15.81 11.46
CA LEU A 45 -10.75 15.69 12.87
C LEU A 45 -10.87 17.07 13.53
N GLU A 46 -9.93 17.96 13.25
CA GLU A 46 -9.91 19.32 13.81
C GLU A 46 -11.06 20.18 13.27
N GLU A 47 -11.38 20.05 11.99
CA GLU A 47 -12.56 20.68 11.38
C GLU A 47 -13.86 20.19 12.04
N LEU A 48 -14.01 18.88 12.24
CA LEU A 48 -15.19 18.31 12.89
C LEU A 48 -15.36 18.81 14.32
N ARG A 49 -14.27 18.94 15.08
CA ARG A 49 -14.31 19.41 16.48
C ARG A 49 -14.84 20.83 16.63
N GLN A 50 -14.66 21.69 15.63
CA GLN A 50 -15.11 23.09 15.66
C GLN A 50 -16.62 23.24 15.41
N LEU A 51 -17.28 22.20 14.89
CA LEU A 51 -18.72 22.23 14.63
C LEU A 51 -19.53 22.00 15.91
N SER A 52 -20.76 22.51 15.98
CA SER A 52 -21.69 22.15 17.06
C SER A 52 -22.14 20.68 16.94
N ASP A 53 -22.54 20.06 18.05
CA ASP A 53 -22.92 18.64 18.07
C ASP A 53 -24.23 18.35 17.32
N ASP A 54 -25.07 19.37 17.12
CA ASP A 54 -26.35 19.28 16.40
C ASP A 54 -26.18 19.38 14.87
N THR A 55 -24.94 19.53 14.38
CA THR A 55 -24.67 19.70 12.95
C THR A 55 -24.87 18.39 12.20
N ASN A 56 -25.66 18.43 11.12
CA ASN A 56 -25.79 17.30 10.20
C ASN A 56 -24.46 17.03 9.50
N THR A 57 -23.88 15.85 9.74
CA THR A 57 -22.62 15.45 9.11
C THR A 57 -22.80 14.30 8.14
N TYR A 58 -22.05 14.34 7.03
CA TYR A 58 -22.18 13.37 5.95
C TYR A 58 -20.86 12.62 5.74
N LYS A 59 -20.94 11.29 5.69
CA LYS A 59 -19.83 10.41 5.36
C LYS A 59 -19.84 10.07 3.88
N SER A 60 -18.73 10.29 3.19
CA SER A 60 -18.54 9.74 1.85
C SER A 60 -18.31 8.23 1.92
N ILE A 61 -19.15 7.46 1.25
CA ILE A 61 -18.94 6.04 1.00
C ILE A 61 -18.25 5.91 -0.35
N VAL A 62 -16.99 5.47 -0.31
CA VAL A 62 -16.31 4.97 -1.49
C VAL A 62 -16.82 3.56 -1.73
N LEU A 63 -17.25 3.27 -2.95
CA LEU A 63 -17.75 1.95 -3.34
C LEU A 63 -16.58 0.97 -3.45
N ASP A 64 -16.07 0.54 -2.30
CA ASP A 64 -15.15 -0.58 -2.24
C ASP A 64 -15.90 -1.90 -2.47
N PHE A 65 -15.18 -2.90 -2.97
CA PHE A 65 -15.71 -4.24 -3.30
C PHE A 65 -16.46 -4.88 -2.11
N GLY A 66 -16.16 -4.49 -0.86
CA GLY A 66 -16.90 -4.92 0.32
C GLY A 66 -18.34 -4.37 0.43
N TRP A 67 -18.60 -3.14 -0.03
CA TRP A 67 -19.97 -2.61 -0.10
C TRP A 67 -20.77 -3.35 -1.17
N PHE A 68 -20.14 -3.66 -2.30
CA PHE A 68 -20.74 -4.51 -3.34
C PHE A 68 -21.18 -5.86 -2.79
N VAL A 69 -20.31 -6.56 -2.05
CA VAL A 69 -20.65 -7.84 -1.42
C VAL A 69 -21.82 -7.69 -0.41
N LYS A 70 -21.81 -6.65 0.43
CA LYS A 70 -22.94 -6.39 1.35
C LYS A 70 -24.24 -6.06 0.61
N CYS A 71 -24.18 -5.29 -0.48
CA CYS A 71 -25.36 -4.94 -1.27
C CYS A 71 -25.95 -6.16 -1.98
N VAL A 72 -25.11 -7.00 -2.58
CA VAL A 72 -25.52 -8.26 -3.22
C VAL A 72 -26.15 -9.19 -2.20
N ASN A 73 -25.55 -9.34 -1.01
CA ASN A 73 -26.11 -10.19 0.05
C ASN A 73 -27.46 -9.66 0.58
N SER A 74 -27.59 -8.33 0.74
CA SER A 74 -28.84 -7.72 1.20
C SER A 74 -29.97 -7.79 0.16
N LEU A 75 -29.65 -7.72 -1.14
CA LEU A 75 -30.62 -7.96 -2.21
C LEU A 75 -30.97 -9.45 -2.35
N GLY A 76 -29.99 -10.34 -2.18
CA GLY A 76 -30.19 -11.80 -2.21
C GLY A 76 -31.15 -12.29 -1.14
N THR A 77 -31.15 -11.69 0.06
CA THR A 77 -32.13 -12.00 1.11
C THR A 77 -33.56 -11.53 0.80
N SER A 78 -33.76 -10.62 -0.15
CA SER A 78 -35.09 -10.14 -0.56
C SER A 78 -35.69 -10.89 -1.76
N LEU A 79 -34.87 -11.63 -2.52
CA LEU A 79 -35.27 -12.46 -3.65
C LEU A 79 -35.13 -13.93 -3.27
N GLY A 80 -36.12 -14.42 -2.52
CA GLY A 80 -36.20 -15.82 -2.10
C GLY A 80 -36.09 -16.80 -3.27
N GLU A 81 -35.24 -17.82 -3.05
CA GLU A 81 -35.27 -19.17 -3.60
C GLU A 81 -36.15 -19.38 -4.84
N ARG A 82 -35.58 -19.16 -6.02
CA ARG A 82 -35.95 -19.95 -7.20
C ARG A 82 -34.70 -20.59 -7.76
N GLU A 83 -34.56 -21.89 -7.52
CA GLU A 83 -33.62 -22.76 -8.24
C GLU A 83 -33.77 -22.52 -9.74
N PHE A 84 -32.70 -22.08 -10.40
CA PHE A 84 -32.68 -21.92 -11.85
C PHE A 84 -31.63 -22.90 -12.40
N GLN A 85 -32.11 -24.01 -12.97
CA GLN A 85 -31.30 -24.95 -13.73
C GLN A 85 -30.72 -24.23 -14.96
N ILE A 86 -29.41 -24.07 -15.01
CA ILE A 86 -28.69 -23.41 -16.09
C ILE A 86 -28.45 -24.42 -17.23
N ASN A 87 -29.27 -24.35 -18.28
CA ASN A 87 -29.05 -25.05 -19.55
C ASN A 87 -28.26 -24.16 -20.54
N GLN A 88 -27.48 -24.74 -21.46
CA GLN A 88 -26.45 -24.11 -22.31
C GLN A 88 -26.83 -22.83 -23.09
N SER A 89 -28.11 -22.46 -23.18
CA SER A 89 -28.60 -21.20 -23.78
C SER A 89 -28.36 -19.94 -22.91
N SER A 90 -27.89 -20.12 -21.68
CA SER A 90 -27.70 -19.08 -20.65
C SER A 90 -26.30 -18.43 -20.66
N GLN A 91 -25.34 -18.94 -21.43
CA GLN A 91 -24.00 -18.34 -21.54
C GLN A 91 -24.04 -16.93 -22.13
N HIS A 92 -24.93 -16.67 -23.09
CA HIS A 92 -25.08 -15.35 -23.70
C HIS A 92 -25.77 -14.35 -22.77
N GLU A 93 -26.72 -14.80 -21.95
CA GLU A 93 -27.36 -13.98 -20.90
C GLU A 93 -26.40 -13.69 -19.74
N ILE A 94 -25.57 -14.65 -19.33
CA ILE A 94 -24.51 -14.46 -18.32
C ILE A 94 -23.48 -13.42 -18.81
N MET A 95 -23.16 -13.43 -20.10
CA MET A 95 -22.26 -12.45 -20.69
C MET A 95 -22.89 -11.05 -20.72
N GLN A 96 -24.19 -10.94 -20.99
CA GLN A 96 -24.93 -9.67 -20.93
C GLN A 96 -25.08 -9.14 -19.49
N ILE A 97 -25.34 -10.00 -18.50
CA ILE A 97 -25.36 -9.64 -17.09
C ILE A 97 -23.97 -9.16 -16.63
N SER A 98 -22.91 -9.84 -17.06
CA SER A 98 -21.53 -9.44 -16.76
C SER A 98 -21.16 -8.10 -17.40
N GLN A 99 -21.59 -7.85 -18.64
CA GLN A 99 -21.42 -6.57 -19.33
C GLN A 99 -22.22 -5.45 -18.66
N LEU A 100 -23.45 -5.72 -18.22
CA LEU A 100 -24.29 -4.77 -17.49
C LEU A 100 -23.69 -4.46 -16.11
N PHE A 101 -23.13 -5.46 -15.41
CA PHE A 101 -22.36 -5.26 -14.17
C PHE A 101 -21.13 -4.38 -14.41
N LEU A 102 -20.39 -4.60 -15.51
CA LEU A 102 -19.22 -3.79 -15.85
C LEU A 102 -19.61 -2.32 -16.11
N VAL A 103 -20.71 -2.07 -16.83
CA VAL A 103 -21.23 -0.72 -17.10
C VAL A 103 -21.77 -0.05 -15.83
N ILE A 104 -22.47 -0.79 -14.97
CA ILE A 104 -22.91 -0.31 -13.66
C ILE A 104 -21.72 -0.01 -12.76
N HIS A 105 -20.67 -0.84 -12.74
CA HIS A 105 -19.44 -0.58 -12.00
C HIS A 105 -18.71 0.66 -12.49
N ILE A 106 -18.58 0.85 -13.82
CA ILE A 106 -17.93 2.03 -14.39
C ILE A 106 -18.73 3.31 -14.09
N LYS A 107 -20.08 3.27 -14.14
CA LYS A 107 -20.94 4.40 -13.76
C LYS A 107 -21.00 4.65 -12.25
N ALA A 108 -20.96 3.60 -11.43
CA ALA A 108 -21.02 3.70 -9.98
C ALA A 108 -19.67 4.15 -9.38
N ALA A 109 -18.55 3.75 -9.99
CA ALA A 109 -17.21 4.22 -9.62
C ALA A 109 -17.06 5.76 -9.69
N ALA A 110 -17.95 6.45 -10.43
CA ALA A 110 -17.99 7.90 -10.52
C ALA A 110 -18.92 8.59 -9.51
N ALA A 111 -19.71 7.85 -8.72
CA ALA A 111 -20.68 8.43 -7.79
C ALA A 111 -20.19 8.30 -6.34
N CYS A 112 -19.69 9.41 -5.77
CA CYS A 112 -19.51 9.52 -4.32
C CYS A 112 -20.90 9.54 -3.66
N ARG A 113 -21.28 8.46 -2.97
CA ARG A 113 -22.51 8.43 -2.17
C ARG A 113 -22.21 9.02 -0.80
N PHE A 114 -23.05 9.94 -0.32
CA PHE A 114 -22.97 10.49 1.02
C PHE A 114 -24.09 9.95 1.90
N VAL A 115 -23.78 9.53 3.12
CA VAL A 115 -24.73 9.05 4.14
C VAL A 115 -24.69 9.97 5.35
N LEU A 116 -25.87 10.33 5.86
CA LEU A 116 -26.00 11.10 7.09
C LEU A 116 -25.56 10.22 8.27
N GLU A 117 -24.58 10.69 9.02
CA GLU A 117 -24.05 10.01 10.19
C GLU A 117 -23.91 11.02 11.32
N PRO A 118 -24.01 10.61 12.60
CA PRO A 118 -23.77 11.51 13.71
C PRO A 118 -22.28 11.91 13.76
N LYS A 119 -22.02 13.16 14.13
CA LYS A 119 -20.68 13.75 14.23
C LYS A 119 -19.72 12.90 15.08
N SER A 120 -20.22 12.31 16.16
CA SER A 120 -19.42 11.47 17.07
C SER A 120 -18.83 10.24 16.36
N VAL A 121 -19.59 9.61 15.46
CA VAL A 121 -19.11 8.46 14.67
C VAL A 121 -18.00 8.89 13.74
N LEU A 122 -18.17 9.99 13.01
CA LEU A 122 -17.13 10.51 12.11
C LEU A 122 -15.86 10.93 12.85
N THR A 123 -16.01 11.53 14.04
CA THR A 123 -14.89 11.93 14.90
C THR A 123 -14.10 10.70 15.35
N ASN A 124 -14.78 9.67 15.84
CA ASN A 124 -14.16 8.42 16.29
C ASN A 124 -13.47 7.68 15.14
N GLU A 125 -14.11 7.58 13.98
CA GLU A 125 -13.49 6.98 12.79
C GLU A 125 -12.24 7.73 12.38
N GLN A 126 -12.28 9.06 12.44
CA GLN A 126 -11.17 9.87 12.01
C GLN A 126 -10.00 9.80 12.99
N GLU A 127 -10.29 9.74 14.28
CA GLU A 127 -9.33 9.48 15.34
C GLU A 127 -8.70 8.09 15.21
N GLN A 128 -9.50 7.06 14.89
CA GLN A 128 -8.99 5.71 14.66
C GLN A 128 -8.04 5.68 13.44
N LYS A 129 -8.44 6.28 12.30
CA LYS A 129 -7.57 6.40 11.12
C LYS A 129 -6.25 7.12 11.41
N PHE A 130 -6.29 8.13 12.28
CA PHE A 130 -5.09 8.82 12.73
C PHE A 130 -4.16 7.89 13.53
N LYS A 131 -4.71 7.16 14.52
CA LYS A 131 -3.97 6.19 15.35
C LYS A 131 -3.40 5.04 14.52
N ASP A 132 -4.18 4.49 13.60
CA ASP A 132 -3.73 3.42 12.69
C ASP A 132 -2.58 3.89 11.79
N SER A 133 -2.66 5.13 11.30
CA SER A 133 -1.57 5.70 10.49
C SER A 133 -0.31 5.97 11.33
N GLU A 134 -0.46 6.43 12.57
CA GLU A 134 0.66 6.70 13.47
C GLU A 134 1.40 5.42 13.90
N THR A 135 0.65 4.36 14.23
CA THR A 135 1.22 3.04 14.54
C THR A 135 1.94 2.44 13.33
N ALA A 136 1.36 2.57 12.13
CA ALA A 136 2.01 2.14 10.88
C ALA A 136 3.28 2.93 10.56
N ILE A 137 3.31 4.25 10.81
CA ILE A 137 4.53 5.05 10.65
C ILE A 137 5.62 4.58 11.61
N SER A 138 5.26 4.30 12.88
CA SER A 138 6.21 3.84 13.90
C SER A 138 6.85 2.48 13.55
N SER A 139 6.05 1.55 13.02
CA SER A 139 6.56 0.25 12.56
C SER A 139 7.44 0.39 11.31
N LEU A 140 7.05 1.24 10.35
CA LEU A 140 7.87 1.54 9.17
C LEU A 140 9.18 2.24 9.53
N GLN A 141 9.19 3.12 10.53
CA GLN A 141 10.40 3.75 11.05
C GLN A 141 11.37 2.71 11.63
N SER A 142 10.85 1.76 12.40
CA SER A 142 11.66 0.67 12.94
C SER A 142 12.26 -0.19 11.82
N SER A 143 11.47 -0.51 10.79
CA SER A 143 11.93 -1.24 9.60
C SER A 143 12.99 -0.45 8.80
N LYS A 144 12.80 0.86 8.66
CA LYS A 144 13.77 1.75 8.00
C LYS A 144 15.11 1.74 8.73
N GLU A 145 15.11 1.91 10.05
CA GLU A 145 16.32 1.93 10.86
C GLU A 145 17.09 0.59 10.76
N TYR A 146 16.37 -0.53 10.74
CA TYR A 146 16.94 -1.84 10.51
C TYR A 146 17.66 -1.94 9.14
N LEU A 147 17.00 -1.50 8.07
CA LEU A 147 17.59 -1.50 6.73
C LEU A 147 18.79 -0.54 6.62
N GLU A 148 18.78 0.59 7.32
CA GLU A 148 19.91 1.51 7.39
C GLU A 148 21.12 0.89 8.11
N LYS A 149 20.89 0.10 9.17
CA LYS A 149 21.96 -0.67 9.83
C LYS A 149 22.55 -1.73 8.89
N GLN A 150 21.70 -2.49 8.18
CA GLN A 150 22.19 -3.46 7.19
C GLN A 150 22.98 -2.79 6.06
N ARG A 151 22.54 -1.62 5.60
CA ARG A 151 23.27 -0.86 4.59
C ARG A 151 24.67 -0.48 5.07
N ALA A 152 24.80 0.00 6.31
CA ALA A 152 26.09 0.35 6.90
C ALA A 152 27.02 -0.87 7.03
N GLU A 153 26.47 -2.03 7.40
CA GLU A 153 27.23 -3.29 7.44
C GLU A 153 27.74 -3.69 6.05
N VAL A 154 26.90 -3.64 5.02
CA VAL A 154 27.29 -3.93 3.64
C VAL A 154 28.36 -2.95 3.13
N GLU A 155 28.27 -1.67 3.48
CA GLU A 155 29.28 -0.66 3.17
C GLU A 155 30.62 -0.93 3.88
N ASN A 156 30.60 -1.40 5.13
CA ASN A 156 31.81 -1.79 5.87
C ASN A 156 32.46 -3.04 5.26
N ASN A 157 31.68 -4.07 4.95
CA ASN A 157 32.17 -5.29 4.30
C ASN A 157 32.84 -4.98 2.95
N LEU A 158 32.28 -4.03 2.18
CA LEU A 158 32.88 -3.57 0.94
C LEU A 158 34.24 -2.90 1.17
N ARG A 159 34.35 -2.04 2.18
CA ARG A 159 35.61 -1.36 2.53
C ARG A 159 36.68 -2.35 2.96
N GLU A 160 36.32 -3.36 3.75
CA GLU A 160 37.23 -4.42 4.18
C GLU A 160 37.72 -5.26 2.99
N LEU A 161 36.81 -5.67 2.09
CA LEU A 161 37.16 -6.43 0.89
C LEU A 161 38.16 -5.66 0.00
N LEU A 162 37.92 -4.36 -0.22
CA LEU A 162 38.80 -3.51 -1.03
C LEU A 162 40.14 -3.22 -0.34
N SER A 163 40.19 -3.23 1.00
CA SER A 163 41.43 -3.10 1.76
C SER A 163 42.29 -4.36 1.71
N GLN A 164 41.67 -5.54 1.59
CA GLN A 164 42.38 -6.81 1.47
C GLN A 164 43.01 -6.98 0.08
N ASP A 165 42.38 -6.45 -0.96
CA ASP A 165 42.85 -6.58 -2.35
C ASP A 165 42.83 -5.23 -3.11
N PRO A 166 43.94 -4.47 -3.09
CA PRO A 166 44.06 -3.24 -3.86
C PRO A 166 44.12 -3.46 -5.38
N GLY A 167 44.37 -4.70 -5.85
CA GLY A 167 44.33 -5.05 -7.27
C GLY A 167 42.91 -5.11 -7.82
N LEU A 168 41.98 -5.69 -7.05
CA LEU A 168 40.55 -5.71 -7.35
C LEU A 168 39.99 -4.28 -7.47
N ALA A 169 40.36 -3.38 -6.57
CA ALA A 169 39.94 -1.97 -6.63
C ALA A 169 40.37 -1.28 -7.94
N ARG A 170 41.60 -1.51 -8.40
CA ARG A 170 42.10 -0.97 -9.69
C ARG A 170 41.33 -1.55 -10.87
N GLN A 171 41.03 -2.85 -10.85
CA GLN A 171 40.29 -3.50 -11.91
C GLN A 171 38.85 -2.96 -12.02
N ILE A 172 38.16 -2.80 -10.89
CA ILE A 172 36.81 -2.21 -10.84
C ILE A 172 36.81 -0.78 -11.38
N MET A 173 37.76 0.06 -10.93
CA MET A 173 37.88 1.44 -11.40
C MET A 173 38.20 1.52 -12.90
N SER A 174 38.94 0.56 -13.44
CA SER A 174 39.21 0.49 -14.88
C SER A 174 38.00 0.02 -15.71
N MET A 175 37.06 -0.72 -15.11
CA MET A 175 35.85 -1.23 -15.79
C MET A 175 34.66 -0.27 -15.72
N THR A 176 34.60 0.63 -14.73
CA THR A 176 33.44 1.53 -14.51
C THR A 176 33.50 2.80 -15.38
N VAL A 177 34.55 2.98 -16.20
CA VAL A 177 34.80 4.19 -17.02
C VAL A 177 34.49 3.96 -18.53
N MET A 178 33.91 2.82 -18.91
CA MET A 178 33.27 2.62 -20.23
C MET A 178 31.76 2.68 -20.09
#